data_AF-A0ABD1UIC5-F1
#
_entry.id   AF-A0ABD1UIC5-F1
#
_cell.length_a   1.000
_cell.length_b   1.000
_cell.length_c   1.000
_cell.angle_alpha   90.00
_cell.angle_beta   90.00
_cell.angle_gamma   90.00
#
_symmetry.space_group_name_H-M   'P 1'
#
loop_
_entity.id
_entity.type
_entity.pdbx_description
1 polymer ?
#
loop_
_entity_poly.entity_id
_entity_poly.type
_entity_poly.pdbx_seq_one_letter_code
_entity_poly.pdbx_strand_id
1 'polypeptide(L)'
;MNCFANEHSGEQAGELECAEKDLQGRFRAHPLIFAITMGLLAEVINSRLITTVRDSLGLTYDVSFELNLFDRLNLGWYVISVTSTPGKVHKAVDACKNVLRGLHGNKITPRELDRAKRTLLMRHEAEIKSNAHWLGLMAHLQATSVPRTDISCIKDLTSLYEDATIEDIYMAYEQLKIDENSLCLCIGIAGAQAGEEVTASVEDEQLVEGLHSVISVGRGSSTMTRPTT
;
A
#
# COMPACT_ATOMS: atom_id res chain seq x y z
N MET A 1 -39.86 -48.38 3.73
CA MET A 1 -39.64 -47.73 2.41
C MET A 1 -39.22 -46.30 2.69
N ASN A 2 -38.18 -45.83 1.99
CA ASN A 2 -37.56 -44.50 2.03
C ASN A 2 -36.33 -44.33 2.95
N CYS A 3 -35.23 -44.96 2.52
CA CYS A 3 -33.85 -44.54 2.80
C CYS A 3 -33.13 -44.33 1.46
N PHE A 4 -33.39 -43.23 0.75
CA PHE A 4 -32.62 -42.82 -0.44
C PHE A 4 -32.94 -41.36 -0.74
N ALA A 5 -32.27 -40.41 -0.07
CA ALA A 5 -32.17 -39.00 -0.48
C ALA A 5 -31.31 -38.21 0.51
N ASN A 6 -30.00 -38.48 0.60
CA ASN A 6 -29.09 -37.48 1.18
C ASN A 6 -27.59 -37.61 0.81
N GLU A 7 -27.21 -38.36 -0.23
CA GLU A 7 -25.79 -38.54 -0.60
C GLU A 7 -25.34 -37.58 -1.72
N HIS A 8 -26.23 -37.08 -2.58
CA HIS A 8 -25.86 -36.23 -3.71
C HIS A 8 -25.46 -34.78 -3.36
N SER A 9 -25.77 -34.28 -2.17
CA SER A 9 -25.39 -32.91 -1.75
C SER A 9 -23.97 -32.82 -1.21
N GLY A 10 -23.38 -33.94 -0.76
CA GLY A 10 -22.00 -34.00 -0.26
C GLY A 10 -20.94 -34.13 -1.36
N GLU A 11 -21.24 -34.87 -2.43
CA GLU A 11 -20.31 -35.05 -3.58
C GLU A 11 -20.15 -33.76 -4.40
N GLN A 12 -21.24 -33.01 -4.64
CA GLN A 12 -21.16 -31.73 -5.39
C GLN A 12 -20.36 -30.65 -4.65
N ALA A 13 -20.41 -30.63 -3.32
CA ALA A 13 -19.62 -29.69 -2.51
C ALA A 13 -18.12 -30.04 -2.54
N GLY A 14 -17.77 -31.33 -2.53
CA GLY A 14 -16.38 -31.81 -2.63
C GLY A 14 -15.75 -31.59 -4.01
N GLU A 15 -16.52 -31.72 -5.09
CA GLU A 15 -16.05 -31.43 -6.46
C GLU A 15 -15.80 -29.93 -6.69
N LEU A 16 -16.65 -29.05 -6.14
CA LEU A 16 -16.46 -27.60 -6.18
C LEU A 16 -15.21 -27.17 -5.39
N GLU A 17 -15.01 -27.69 -4.18
CA GLU A 17 -13.82 -27.41 -3.37
C GLU A 17 -12.53 -27.91 -4.03
N CYS A 18 -12.57 -29.04 -4.73
CA CYS A 18 -11.41 -29.58 -5.43
C CYS A 18 -11.10 -28.79 -6.72
N ALA A 19 -12.14 -28.36 -7.45
CA ALA A 19 -12.01 -27.49 -8.61
C ALA A 19 -11.50 -26.09 -8.25
N GLU A 20 -11.97 -25.52 -7.14
CA GLU A 20 -11.46 -24.26 -6.59
C GLU A 20 -9.98 -24.36 -6.18
N LYS A 21 -9.56 -25.47 -5.56
CA LYS A 21 -8.16 -25.73 -5.21
C LYS A 21 -7.27 -25.91 -6.45
N ASP A 22 -7.77 -26.53 -7.51
CA ASP A 22 -7.06 -26.66 -8.79
C ASP A 22 -6.94 -25.33 -9.53
N LEU A 23 -7.98 -24.48 -9.49
CA LEU A 23 -7.93 -23.11 -10.00
C LEU A 23 -6.96 -22.24 -9.20
N GLN A 24 -6.99 -22.33 -7.87
CA GLN A 24 -6.03 -21.65 -6.99
C GLN A 24 -4.59 -22.14 -7.22
N GLY A 25 -4.40 -23.43 -7.49
CA GLY A 25 -3.09 -23.99 -7.85
C GLY A 25 -2.55 -23.42 -9.17
N ARG A 26 -3.42 -23.22 -10.17
CA ARG A 26 -3.07 -22.59 -11.46
C ARG A 26 -2.82 -21.09 -11.32
N PHE A 27 -3.63 -20.41 -10.50
CA PHE A 27 -3.46 -19.01 -10.15
C PHE A 27 -2.09 -18.75 -9.48
N ARG A 28 -1.75 -19.58 -8.49
CA ARG A 28 -0.47 -19.52 -7.76
C ARG A 28 0.75 -19.93 -8.58
N ALA A 29 0.55 -20.67 -9.66
CA ALA A 29 1.59 -21.02 -10.63
C ALA A 29 1.81 -19.94 -11.70
N HIS A 30 0.96 -18.90 -11.74
CA HIS A 30 1.05 -17.88 -12.77
C HIS A 30 2.21 -16.90 -12.51
N PRO A 31 3.03 -16.57 -13.53
CA PRO A 31 4.13 -15.61 -13.44
C PRO A 31 3.82 -14.31 -12.71
N LEU A 32 2.63 -13.77 -12.98
CA LEU A 32 2.20 -12.43 -12.57
C LEU A 32 1.48 -12.40 -11.21
N ILE A 33 1.33 -13.55 -10.55
CA ILE A 33 0.60 -13.67 -9.27
C ILE A 33 1.14 -12.69 -8.23
N PHE A 34 2.47 -12.60 -8.12
CA PHE A 34 3.12 -11.76 -7.14
C PHE A 34 2.87 -10.27 -7.40
N ALA A 35 2.98 -9.83 -8.65
CA ALA A 35 2.71 -8.43 -9.01
C ALA A 35 1.25 -8.03 -8.75
N ILE A 36 0.31 -8.92 -9.07
CA ILE A 36 -1.13 -8.69 -8.89
C ILE A 36 -1.49 -8.63 -7.40
N THR A 37 -1.07 -9.63 -6.62
CA THR A 37 -1.36 -9.70 -5.18
C THR A 37 -0.72 -8.54 -4.41
N MET A 38 0.51 -8.15 -4.76
CA MET A 38 1.17 -6.97 -4.21
C MET A 38 0.48 -5.66 -4.61
N GLY A 39 0.00 -5.54 -5.85
CA GLY A 39 -0.77 -4.38 -6.31
C GLY A 39 -2.10 -4.25 -5.57
N LEU A 40 -2.81 -5.36 -5.36
CA LEU A 40 -4.03 -5.40 -4.55
C LEU A 40 -3.76 -5.03 -3.09
N LEU A 41 -2.69 -5.56 -2.50
CA LEU A 41 -2.26 -5.20 -1.16
C LEU A 41 -1.97 -3.69 -1.04
N ALA A 42 -1.25 -3.12 -2.01
CA ALA A 42 -0.92 -1.70 -2.03
C ALA A 42 -2.19 -0.83 -2.05
N GLU A 43 -3.19 -1.19 -2.85
CA GLU A 43 -4.47 -0.47 -2.94
C GLU A 43 -5.28 -0.57 -1.63
N VAL A 44 -5.27 -1.74 -0.98
CA VAL A 44 -5.91 -1.93 0.34
C VAL A 44 -5.23 -1.07 1.41
N ILE A 45 -3.90 -1.07 1.46
CA ILE A 45 -3.14 -0.24 2.41
C ILE A 45 -3.41 1.25 2.14
N ASN A 46 -3.38 1.67 0.87
CA ASN A 46 -3.65 3.06 0.48
C ASN A 46 -5.05 3.50 0.91
N SER A 47 -6.07 2.67 0.65
CA SER A 47 -7.45 2.92 1.09
C SER A 47 -7.57 3.05 2.62
N ARG A 48 -6.86 2.20 3.37
CA ARG A 48 -6.85 2.25 4.84
C ARG A 48 -6.12 3.48 5.38
N LEU A 49 -4.98 3.86 4.80
CA LEU A 49 -4.25 5.07 5.19
C LEU A 49 -5.10 6.32 5.01
N ILE A 50 -5.78 6.42 3.87
CA ILE A 50 -6.68 7.53 3.57
C ILE A 50 -7.82 7.58 4.60
N THR A 51 -8.53 6.48 4.83
CA THR A 51 -9.67 6.48 5.75
C THR A 51 -9.29 6.70 7.22
N THR A 52 -8.13 6.21 7.66
CA THR A 52 -7.71 6.32 9.07
C THR A 52 -6.93 7.60 9.36
N VAL A 53 -5.86 7.88 8.61
CA VAL A 53 -4.96 9.00 8.88
C VAL A 53 -5.56 10.33 8.43
N ARG A 54 -6.21 10.35 7.26
CA ARG A 54 -6.87 11.57 6.72
C ARG A 54 -8.29 11.73 7.28
N ASP A 55 -9.18 10.76 7.08
CA ASP A 55 -10.61 10.97 7.38
C ASP A 55 -10.94 10.82 8.88
N SER A 56 -10.37 9.82 9.57
CA SER A 56 -10.71 9.56 10.98
C SER A 56 -9.92 10.43 11.95
N LEU A 57 -8.59 10.55 11.77
CA LEU A 57 -7.71 11.28 12.67
C LEU A 57 -7.45 12.74 12.25
N GLY A 58 -7.72 13.10 10.99
CA GLY A 58 -7.54 14.47 10.50
C GLY A 58 -6.11 14.99 10.64
N LEU A 59 -5.12 14.10 10.57
CA LEU A 59 -3.71 14.44 10.84
C LEU A 59 -3.04 15.04 9.61
N THR A 60 -3.54 14.73 8.41
CA THR A 60 -2.85 15.00 7.13
C THR A 60 -3.86 15.39 6.07
N TYR A 61 -3.42 16.18 5.08
CA TYR A 61 -4.22 16.45 3.89
C TYR A 61 -3.99 15.38 2.81
N ASP A 62 -2.74 14.91 2.67
CA ASP A 62 -2.33 13.97 1.65
C ASP A 62 -1.48 12.84 2.25
N VAL A 63 -1.85 11.62 1.89
CA VAL A 63 -1.16 10.38 2.25
C VAL A 63 -1.25 9.44 1.06
N SER A 64 -0.09 8.95 0.63
CA SER A 64 -0.01 7.95 -0.44
C SER A 64 0.88 6.78 -0.01
N PHE A 65 0.50 5.59 -0.47
CA PHE A 65 1.35 4.41 -0.44
C PHE A 65 1.78 4.09 -1.86
N GLU A 66 3.09 4.17 -2.12
CA GLU A 66 3.69 3.85 -3.41
C GLU A 66 4.50 2.56 -3.29
N LEU A 67 4.20 1.60 -4.15
CA LEU A 67 4.92 0.34 -4.25
C LEU A 67 5.63 0.27 -5.60
N ASN A 68 6.95 0.06 -5.55
CA ASN A 68 7.78 -0.14 -6.74
C ASN A 68 8.37 -1.55 -6.70
N LEU A 69 7.88 -2.39 -7.62
CA LEU A 69 8.36 -3.76 -7.81
C LEU A 69 9.38 -3.77 -8.96
N PHE A 70 10.50 -4.46 -8.78
CA PHE A 70 11.41 -4.75 -9.87
C PHE A 70 11.12 -6.14 -10.42
N ASP A 71 11.11 -6.26 -11.75
CA ASP A 71 10.82 -7.54 -12.41
C ASP A 71 12.08 -8.39 -12.63
N ARG A 72 13.23 -7.72 -12.79
CA ARG A 72 14.53 -8.38 -12.98
C ARG A 72 15.23 -8.75 -11.67
N LEU A 73 14.82 -8.14 -10.56
CA LEU A 73 15.37 -8.35 -9.24
C LEU A 73 14.23 -8.82 -8.36
N ASN A 74 14.43 -9.84 -7.52
CA ASN A 74 13.44 -10.28 -6.54
C ASN A 74 13.34 -9.31 -5.34
N LEU A 75 13.37 -8.01 -5.62
CA LEU A 75 13.41 -6.92 -4.67
C LEU A 75 12.34 -5.91 -5.08
N GLY A 76 11.70 -5.32 -4.08
CA GLY A 76 10.81 -4.18 -4.25
C GLY A 76 11.03 -3.23 -3.08
N TRP A 77 10.61 -1.99 -3.25
CA TRP A 77 10.56 -1.03 -2.17
C TRP A 77 9.20 -0.36 -2.16
N TYR A 78 8.78 0.05 -0.98
CA TYR A 78 7.58 0.85 -0.79
C TYR A 78 7.97 2.14 -0.10
N VAL A 79 7.24 3.21 -0.40
CA VAL A 79 7.33 4.49 0.31
C VAL A 79 5.94 4.93 0.70
N ILE A 80 5.83 5.36 1.94
CA ILE A 80 4.66 6.05 2.45
C ILE A 80 5.03 7.53 2.51
N SER A 81 4.34 8.33 1.72
CA SER A 81 4.49 9.77 1.70
C SER A 81 3.33 10.38 2.48
N VAL A 82 3.66 11.13 3.53
CA VAL A 82 2.68 11.73 4.44
C VAL A 82 3.00 13.21 4.60
N THR A 83 2.02 14.06 4.29
CA THR A 83 2.16 15.50 4.42
C THR A 83 1.21 16.03 5.50
N SER A 84 1.78 16.57 6.57
CA SER A 84 1.06 17.08 7.74
C SER A 84 1.58 18.45 8.18
N THR A 85 0.84 19.11 9.07
CA THR A 85 1.34 20.26 9.83
C THR A 85 2.49 19.83 10.75
N PRO A 86 3.54 20.66 10.93
CA PRO A 86 4.73 20.30 11.69
C PRO A 86 4.46 19.72 13.09
N GLY A 87 3.55 20.34 13.86
CA GLY A 87 3.21 19.87 15.23
C GLY A 87 2.47 18.52 15.31
N LYS A 88 2.00 17.97 14.18
CA LYS A 88 1.28 16.68 14.12
C LYS A 88 2.04 15.59 13.37
N VAL A 89 3.22 15.89 12.83
CA VAL A 89 3.95 14.97 11.93
C VAL A 89 4.30 13.65 12.61
N HIS A 90 4.76 13.68 13.87
CA HIS A 90 5.08 12.46 14.62
C HIS A 90 3.84 11.58 14.84
N LYS A 91 2.71 12.20 15.22
CA LYS A 91 1.44 11.49 15.38
C LYS A 91 0.96 10.88 14.07
N ALA A 92 1.14 11.57 12.93
CA ALA A 92 0.78 11.07 11.61
C ALA A 92 1.63 9.86 11.22
N VAL A 93 2.94 9.91 11.48
CA VAL A 93 3.86 8.80 11.27
C VAL A 93 3.47 7.58 12.10
N ASP A 94 3.18 7.77 13.39
CA ASP A 94 2.80 6.67 14.28
C ASP A 94 1.45 6.06 13.87
N ALA A 95 0.50 6.88 13.42
CA ALA A 95 -0.74 6.40 12.84
C ALA A 95 -0.49 5.53 11.59
N CYS A 96 0.43 5.92 10.70
CA CYS A 96 0.78 5.12 9.52
C CYS A 96 1.41 3.77 9.90
N LYS A 97 2.31 3.76 10.88
CA LYS A 97 2.88 2.51 11.44
C LYS A 97 1.78 1.61 12.01
N ASN A 98 0.81 2.19 12.71
CA ASN A 98 -0.31 1.46 13.29
C ASN A 98 -1.22 0.85 12.21
N VAL A 99 -1.45 1.53 11.08
CA VAL A 99 -2.21 0.96 9.95
C VAL A 99 -1.47 -0.23 9.34
N LEU A 100 -0.17 -0.09 9.14
CA LEU A 100 0.67 -1.16 8.59
C LEU A 100 0.68 -2.41 9.49
N ARG A 101 0.81 -2.23 10.81
CA ARG A 101 0.76 -3.35 11.79
C ARG A 101 -0.65 -3.87 12.00
N GLY A 102 -1.62 -2.97 11.90
CA GLY A 102 -3.03 -3.22 12.11
C GLY A 102 -3.63 -4.19 11.10
N LEU A 103 -2.97 -4.47 9.97
CA LEU A 103 -3.40 -5.52 9.04
C LEU A 103 -3.43 -6.92 9.67
N HIS A 104 -2.53 -7.22 10.61
CA HIS A 104 -2.54 -8.50 11.33
C HIS A 104 -3.69 -8.62 12.34
N GLY A 105 -4.02 -7.53 13.03
CA GLY A 105 -5.07 -7.51 14.06
C GLY A 105 -6.47 -7.30 13.48
N ASN A 106 -6.62 -6.31 12.60
CA ASN A 106 -7.84 -6.01 11.88
C ASN A 106 -7.77 -6.60 10.46
N LYS A 107 -8.26 -7.84 10.35
CA LYS A 107 -8.21 -8.59 9.09
C LYS A 107 -8.86 -7.83 7.94
N ILE A 108 -8.29 -7.96 6.74
CA ILE A 108 -8.87 -7.48 5.48
C ILE A 108 -10.26 -8.10 5.29
N THR A 109 -11.23 -7.24 5.05
CA THR A 109 -12.61 -7.65 4.78
C THR A 109 -12.80 -7.94 3.29
N PRO A 110 -13.72 -8.85 2.90
CA PRO A 110 -13.98 -9.12 1.48
C PRO A 110 -14.45 -7.86 0.72
N ARG A 111 -15.14 -6.93 1.40
CA ARG A 111 -15.57 -5.66 0.81
C ARG A 111 -14.40 -4.74 0.43
N GLU A 112 -13.34 -4.72 1.24
CA GLU A 112 -12.12 -3.97 0.94
C GLU A 112 -11.40 -4.57 -0.27
N LEU A 113 -11.34 -5.91 -0.34
CA LEU A 113 -10.78 -6.60 -1.49
C LEU A 113 -11.56 -6.30 -2.77
N ASP A 114 -12.88 -6.43 -2.76
CA ASP A 114 -13.72 -6.11 -3.92
C ASP A 114 -13.55 -4.66 -4.38
N ARG A 115 -13.37 -3.74 -3.42
CA ARG A 115 -13.09 -2.34 -3.74
C ARG A 115 -11.74 -2.20 -4.44
N ALA A 116 -10.68 -2.82 -3.91
CA ALA A 116 -9.36 -2.79 -4.51
C ALA A 116 -9.34 -3.40 -5.92
N LYS A 117 -10.02 -4.54 -6.12
CA LYS A 117 -10.19 -5.17 -7.44
C LYS A 117 -10.84 -4.22 -8.43
N ARG A 118 -11.96 -3.58 -8.06
CA ARG A 118 -12.63 -2.60 -8.93
C ARG A 118 -11.72 -1.42 -9.28
N THR A 119 -10.98 -0.87 -8.31
CA THR A 119 -10.06 0.25 -8.58
C THR A 119 -8.99 -0.15 -9.59
N LEU A 120 -8.36 -1.31 -9.42
CA LEU A 120 -7.31 -1.78 -10.33
C LEU A 120 -7.85 -2.14 -11.71
N LEU A 121 -9.04 -2.76 -11.80
CA LEU A 121 -9.70 -3.04 -13.07
C LEU A 121 -10.07 -1.77 -13.82
N MET A 122 -10.66 -0.78 -13.14
CA MET A 122 -10.96 0.52 -13.75
C MET A 122 -9.71 1.24 -14.21
N ARG A 123 -8.62 1.19 -13.43
CA ARG A 123 -7.33 1.75 -13.81
C ARG A 123 -6.78 1.05 -15.05
N HIS A 124 -6.84 -0.28 -15.10
CA HIS A 124 -6.41 -1.05 -16.25
C HIS A 124 -7.20 -0.70 -17.52
N GLU A 125 -8.53 -0.59 -17.43
CA GLU A 125 -9.39 -0.19 -18.55
C GLU A 125 -9.13 1.25 -19.04
N ALA A 126 -8.77 2.15 -18.13
CA ALA A 126 -8.39 3.52 -18.49
C ALA A 126 -7.04 3.54 -19.21
N GLU A 127 -6.05 2.79 -18.70
CA GLU A 127 -4.67 2.78 -19.18
C GLU A 127 -4.49 1.93 -20.46
N ILE A 128 -5.38 0.98 -20.76
CA ILE A 128 -5.30 0.13 -21.96
C ILE A 128 -5.31 0.90 -23.29
N LYS A 129 -5.79 2.15 -23.26
CA LYS A 129 -5.79 3.05 -24.43
C LYS A 129 -4.42 3.70 -24.68
N SER A 130 -3.48 3.57 -23.74
CA SER A 130 -2.17 4.21 -23.78
C SER A 130 -1.09 3.25 -24.25
N ASN A 131 -0.25 3.71 -25.17
CA ASN A 131 0.93 2.95 -25.63
C ASN A 131 1.93 2.70 -24.48
N ALA A 132 2.03 3.64 -23.53
CA ALA A 132 2.93 3.48 -22.39
C ALA A 132 2.54 2.29 -21.51
N HIS A 133 1.24 2.05 -21.36
CA HIS A 133 0.71 0.90 -20.62
C HIS A 133 1.11 -0.42 -21.29
N TRP A 134 0.88 -0.53 -22.60
CA TRP A 134 1.26 -1.72 -23.38
C TRP A 134 2.76 -1.97 -23.36
N LEU A 135 3.58 -0.92 -23.51
CA LEU A 135 5.04 -1.02 -23.43
C LEU A 135 5.48 -1.47 -22.03
N GLY A 136 4.89 -0.92 -20.98
CA GLY A 136 5.14 -1.34 -19.61
C GLY A 136 4.82 -2.83 -19.44
N LEU A 137 3.62 -3.25 -19.81
CA LEU A 137 3.19 -4.64 -19.66
C LEU A 137 4.05 -5.63 -20.47
N MET A 138 4.45 -5.27 -21.70
CA MET A 138 5.36 -6.09 -22.49
C MET A 138 6.79 -6.10 -21.95
N ALA A 139 7.26 -5.00 -21.36
CA ALA A 139 8.56 -4.97 -20.70
C ALA A 139 8.61 -5.96 -19.52
N HIS A 140 7.48 -6.15 -18.83
CA HIS A 140 7.39 -7.12 -17.75
C HIS A 140 7.48 -8.58 -18.26
N LEU A 141 6.87 -8.88 -19.42
CA LEU A 141 6.99 -10.22 -20.02
C LEU A 141 8.44 -10.59 -20.41
N GLN A 142 9.32 -9.60 -20.64
CA GLN A 142 10.71 -9.84 -21.01
C GLN A 142 11.60 -10.26 -19.84
N ALA A 143 11.07 -10.32 -18.62
CA ALA A 143 11.83 -10.76 -17.45
C ALA A 143 12.22 -12.24 -17.57
N THR A 144 13.53 -12.50 -17.66
CA THR A 144 14.11 -13.85 -17.74
C THR A 144 13.97 -14.67 -16.46
N SER A 145 13.54 -14.02 -15.37
CA SER A 145 13.29 -14.62 -14.05
C SER A 145 12.06 -15.54 -14.04
N VAL A 146 11.15 -15.41 -15.02
CA VAL A 146 9.91 -16.21 -15.04
C VAL A 146 9.81 -17.10 -16.29
N PRO A 147 9.81 -18.44 -16.14
CA PRO A 147 9.63 -19.35 -17.26
C PRO A 147 8.22 -19.21 -17.87
N ARG A 148 8.13 -19.16 -19.20
CA ARG A 148 6.88 -19.16 -20.01
C ARG A 148 6.00 -17.90 -19.94
N THR A 149 6.59 -16.71 -19.86
CA THR A 149 5.84 -15.47 -20.13
C THR A 149 5.47 -15.41 -21.62
N ASP A 150 4.23 -15.74 -21.94
CA ASP A 150 3.62 -15.53 -23.26
C ASP A 150 2.61 -14.38 -23.17
N ILE A 151 2.22 -13.83 -24.32
CA ILE A 151 1.20 -12.77 -24.42
C ILE A 151 -0.15 -13.20 -23.84
N SER A 152 -0.41 -14.50 -23.71
CA SER A 152 -1.58 -15.03 -23.00
C SER A 152 -1.69 -14.52 -21.56
N CYS A 153 -0.57 -14.33 -20.85
CA CYS A 153 -0.55 -13.79 -19.49
C CYS A 153 -1.18 -12.40 -19.37
N ILE A 154 -1.09 -11.59 -20.44
CA ILE A 154 -1.72 -10.27 -20.50
C ILE A 154 -3.23 -10.40 -20.68
N LYS A 155 -3.66 -11.36 -21.50
CA LYS A 155 -5.08 -11.60 -21.76
C LYS A 155 -5.81 -12.10 -20.51
N ASP A 156 -5.12 -12.91 -19.71
CA ASP A 156 -5.67 -13.50 -18.50
C ASP A 156 -5.60 -12.55 -17.29
N LEU A 157 -4.97 -11.37 -17.42
CA LEU A 157 -4.76 -10.42 -16.34
C LEU A 157 -6.07 -10.02 -15.63
N THR A 158 -7.14 -9.80 -16.39
CA THR A 158 -8.46 -9.44 -15.84
C THR A 158 -9.05 -10.56 -14.99
N SER A 159 -9.02 -11.81 -15.48
CA SER A 159 -9.47 -12.97 -14.71
C SER A 159 -8.64 -13.18 -13.45
N LEU A 160 -7.32 -12.94 -13.52
CA LEU A 160 -6.44 -13.05 -12.36
C LEU A 160 -6.79 -12.04 -11.26
N TYR A 161 -7.24 -10.82 -11.60
CA TYR A 161 -7.74 -9.89 -10.59
C TYR A 161 -9.03 -10.36 -9.93
N GLU A 162 -9.93 -11.00 -10.68
CA GLU A 162 -11.19 -11.53 -10.17
C GLU A 162 -10.97 -12.73 -9.25
N ASP A 163 -10.04 -13.62 -9.61
CA ASP A 163 -9.75 -14.87 -8.89
C ASP A 163 -8.94 -14.67 -7.59
N ALA A 164 -8.32 -13.49 -7.40
CA ALA A 164 -7.47 -13.23 -6.25
C ALA A 164 -8.21 -13.37 -4.91
N THR A 165 -7.66 -14.15 -3.98
CA THR A 165 -8.25 -14.40 -2.66
C THR A 165 -7.61 -13.54 -1.56
N ILE A 166 -8.22 -13.51 -0.38
CA ILE A 166 -7.68 -12.79 0.77
C ILE A 166 -6.40 -13.47 1.28
N GLU A 167 -6.35 -14.80 1.22
CA GLU A 167 -5.20 -15.61 1.60
C GLU A 167 -3.96 -15.24 0.78
N ASP A 168 -4.11 -15.06 -0.53
CA ASP A 168 -3.00 -14.70 -1.42
C ASP A 168 -2.44 -13.30 -1.09
N ILE A 169 -3.28 -12.38 -0.63
CA ILE A 169 -2.87 -11.04 -0.20
C ILE A 169 -2.07 -11.11 1.10
N TYR A 170 -2.46 -11.98 2.04
CA TYR A 170 -1.67 -12.18 3.25
C TYR A 170 -0.31 -12.82 2.96
N MET A 171 -0.23 -13.74 2.00
CA MET A 171 1.06 -14.27 1.54
C MET A 171 1.96 -13.16 0.98
N ALA A 172 1.40 -12.23 0.20
CA ALA A 172 2.13 -11.06 -0.29
C ALA A 172 2.55 -10.11 0.84
N TYR A 173 1.69 -9.95 1.85
CA TYR A 173 1.97 -9.11 3.02
C TYR A 173 3.10 -9.67 3.90
N GLU A 174 3.19 -11.00 4.07
CA GLU A 174 4.31 -11.66 4.74
C GLU A 174 5.65 -11.39 4.02
N GLN A 175 5.62 -11.25 2.69
CA GLN A 175 6.81 -10.93 1.89
C GLN A 175 7.27 -9.47 2.07
N LEU A 176 6.38 -8.56 2.47
CA LEU A 176 6.72 -7.16 2.74
C LEU A 176 7.63 -6.99 3.98
N LYS A 177 7.68 -8.02 4.86
CA LYS A 177 8.54 -8.08 6.06
C LYS A 177 8.66 -6.74 6.79
N ILE A 178 7.53 -6.24 7.28
CA ILE A 178 7.45 -4.98 8.03
C ILE A 178 8.11 -5.19 9.40
N ASP A 179 9.43 -5.05 9.47
CA ASP A 179 10.20 -5.04 10.71
C ASP A 179 10.55 -3.60 11.12
N GLU A 180 10.58 -3.30 12.42
CA GLU A 180 10.91 -1.97 12.92
C GLU A 180 12.32 -1.53 12.52
N ASN A 181 13.26 -2.48 12.41
CA ASN A 181 14.63 -2.19 12.00
C ASN A 181 14.79 -1.96 10.49
N SER A 182 13.77 -2.29 9.70
CA SER A 182 13.79 -2.19 8.23
C SER A 182 13.09 -0.92 7.72
N LEU A 183 12.38 -0.20 8.59
CA LEU A 183 11.68 1.04 8.25
C LEU A 183 12.60 2.25 8.43
N CYS A 184 13.01 2.87 7.32
CA CYS A 184 13.67 4.17 7.36
C CYS A 184 12.63 5.28 7.48
N LEU A 185 12.76 6.13 8.50
CA LEU A 185 11.88 7.28 8.71
C LEU A 185 12.65 8.57 8.44
N CYS A 186 12.14 9.37 7.52
CA CYS A 186 12.64 10.72 7.26
C CYS A 186 11.52 11.72 7.56
N ILE A 187 11.73 12.60 8.54
CA ILE A 187 10.83 13.72 8.84
C ILE A 187 11.53 15.01 8.42
N GLY A 188 10.95 15.70 7.45
CA GLY A 188 11.37 17.05 7.06
C GLY A 188 10.33 18.06 7.52
N ILE A 189 10.72 19.00 8.38
CA ILE A 189 9.87 20.13 8.76
C ILE A 189 10.30 21.35 7.93
N ALA A 190 9.40 21.85 7.11
CA ALA A 190 9.58 23.11 6.39
C ALA A 190 8.80 24.24 7.07
N GLY A 191 9.35 25.46 7.08
CA GLY A 191 8.69 26.66 7.61
C GLY A 191 9.30 27.20 8.91
N ALA A 192 8.59 28.06 9.62
CA ALA A 192 9.10 28.77 10.81
C ALA A 192 9.49 27.84 11.99
N GLN A 193 9.01 26.59 11.99
CA GLN A 193 9.38 25.54 12.95
C GLN A 193 10.50 24.62 12.42
N ALA A 194 11.16 24.96 11.31
CA ALA A 194 12.31 24.24 10.79
C ALA A 194 13.49 24.42 11.75
N GLY A 195 13.69 23.45 12.64
CA GLY A 195 14.80 23.42 13.60
C GLY A 195 14.40 23.26 15.07
N GLU A 196 13.11 23.26 15.41
CA GLU A 196 12.68 22.77 16.72
C GLU A 196 12.68 21.25 16.67
N GLU A 197 13.74 20.63 17.18
CA GLU A 197 13.69 19.23 17.59
C GLU A 197 12.51 19.09 18.56
N VAL A 198 11.46 18.39 18.13
CA VAL A 198 10.32 18.08 18.97
C VAL A 198 10.83 17.17 20.08
N THR A 199 11.22 17.78 21.20
CA THR A 199 11.39 17.09 22.46
C THR A 199 10.07 16.41 22.76
N ALA A 200 10.06 15.08 22.71
CA ALA A 200 8.94 14.28 23.16
C ALA A 200 8.75 14.50 24.67
N SER A 201 8.00 15.53 25.06
CA SER A 201 7.54 15.71 26.43
C SER A 201 6.09 15.24 26.53
N VAL A 202 5.97 14.04 27.11
CA VAL A 202 4.77 13.53 27.77
C VAL A 202 4.43 14.45 28.95
N GLU A 203 3.13 14.58 29.23
CA GLU A 203 2.46 15.17 30.43
C GLU A 203 2.11 16.69 30.44
N ASP A 204 0.79 16.91 30.32
CA ASP A 204 -0.17 17.74 31.07
C ASP A 204 0.16 19.12 31.69
N GLU A 205 -0.82 20.02 31.47
CA GLU A 205 -1.31 21.19 32.21
C GLU A 205 -0.35 22.01 33.11
N GLN A 206 -0.18 23.31 32.78
CA GLN A 206 -0.63 24.48 33.56
C GLN A 206 0.11 25.77 33.12
N LEU A 207 -0.64 26.88 33.13
CA LEU A 207 -0.16 28.26 32.91
C LEU A 207 0.93 28.66 33.90
N VAL A 208 1.89 29.50 33.46
CA VAL A 208 2.31 30.80 34.08
C VAL A 208 3.56 31.36 33.37
N GLU A 209 3.57 32.69 33.23
CA GLU A 209 4.59 33.58 32.66
C GLU A 209 6.00 33.47 33.26
N GLY A 210 7.04 33.79 32.46
CA GLY A 210 8.37 34.15 32.97
C GLY A 210 9.50 34.11 31.93
N LEU A 211 10.17 35.25 31.73
CA LEU A 211 11.33 35.56 30.85
C LEU A 211 12.48 34.52 30.91
N HIS A 212 13.44 34.36 29.98
CA HIS A 212 14.32 35.37 29.34
C HIS A 212 15.26 34.69 28.30
N SER A 213 15.46 35.38 27.16
CA SER A 213 16.60 35.38 26.22
C SER A 213 17.75 34.34 26.29
N VAL A 214 18.03 33.69 25.15
CA VAL A 214 19.40 33.65 24.57
C VAL A 214 19.28 33.81 23.06
N ILE A 215 19.80 34.92 22.54
CA ILE A 215 19.99 35.18 21.11
C ILE A 215 21.33 34.57 20.72
N SER A 216 21.38 33.68 19.73
CA SER A 216 22.61 33.38 18.99
C SER A 216 22.50 33.92 17.56
N VAL A 217 23.36 34.90 17.29
CA VAL A 217 23.50 35.64 16.04
C VAL A 217 24.18 34.79 14.96
N GLY A 218 23.61 34.81 13.75
CA GLY A 218 24.39 35.09 12.53
C GLY A 218 24.69 33.95 11.55
N ARG A 219 24.01 33.97 10.39
CA ARG A 219 24.64 34.28 9.09
C ARG A 219 23.58 34.38 8.00
N GLY A 220 23.24 35.62 7.64
CA GLY A 220 22.40 35.91 6.49
C GLY A 220 23.14 35.69 5.18
N SER A 221 22.49 35.00 4.24
CA SER A 221 22.78 35.14 2.82
C SER A 221 21.55 35.77 2.17
N SER A 222 21.67 37.06 1.86
CA SER A 222 20.65 37.84 1.17
C SER A 222 20.80 37.61 -0.33
N THR A 223 19.86 36.89 -0.95
CA THR A 223 19.70 36.85 -2.40
C THR A 223 18.51 37.73 -2.78
N MET A 224 18.85 38.91 -3.30
CA MET A 224 17.94 39.93 -3.82
C MET A 224 17.47 39.54 -5.22
N THR A 225 16.17 39.38 -5.43
CA THR A 225 15.57 39.31 -6.78
C THR A 225 14.59 40.46 -6.97
N ARG A 226 14.86 41.29 -7.98
CA ARG A 226 14.08 42.48 -8.39
C ARG A 226 12.69 42.08 -8.92
N PRO A 227 11.66 42.91 -8.71
CA PRO A 227 10.40 42.80 -9.42
C PRO A 227 10.51 43.47 -10.80
N THR A 228 10.09 42.76 -11.85
CA THR A 228 9.78 43.36 -13.16
C THR A 228 8.31 43.77 -13.19
N THR A 229 8.10 45.00 -13.64
CA THR A 229 6.81 45.57 -14.10
C THR A 229 6.20 44.76 -15.24
#